data_AF-A0A2S2PBT9-F1
#
_entry.id   AF-A0A2S2PBT9-F1
#
_cell.length_a   1.000
_cell.length_b   1.000
_cell.length_c   1.000
_cell.angle_alpha   90.00
_cell.angle_beta   90.00
_cell.angle_gamma   90.00
#
_symmetry.space_group_name_H-M   'P 1'
#
loop_
_entity.id
_entity.type
_entity.pdbx_description
1 polymer ?
#
loop_
_entity_poly.entity_id
_entity_poly.type
_entity_poly.pdbx_seq_one_letter_code
_entity_poly.pdbx_strand_id
1 'polypeptide(L)'
;GVLKYQAQSPDESALVSAARNFGIVFIERTPNSVTIEIMGKIKVYELLCILDFNNTRRRMSVVFRENNKIRLYCKGADSVIFNRLEPGNDEFKATALQNLNEFAGDGLRTLCCAVRDIDDEFFDSWKHKYMDAAAARTNREEKLDNVYDEIETHLRLIGITAIEDKLQDAVPKTISNLLMAGIYIWMLTGDKQETAINIGYSCQLLNDEMELWIVDGHTQDQVEYQLDQCNNSLLGISEHRRSERNSMATSIVRFSEPEDVQMEDDEERLFALVINGHSLVHALHTELEYKFVELCTKCKAVICCRVTPLQKAMVVQLIKKYKNAVTLAIGDGANDVSMIKEAHIGVGITGQEGNQATLASDYSLGQFRFLERLLLVHGRWSYYRMCKFLRYFFYKNVAFTLCHIWFGFFCGFSAQVFITKKW
;
A
#
# COMPACT_ATOMS: atom_id res chain seq x y z
N GLY A 1 -14.86 -34.44 -2.17
CA GLY A 1 -14.49 -33.21 -2.88
C GLY A 1 -13.61 -32.35 -2.00
N VAL A 2 -12.81 -31.45 -2.57
CA VAL A 2 -11.97 -30.52 -1.78
C VAL A 2 -12.79 -29.27 -1.46
N LEU A 3 -13.10 -29.03 -0.19
CA LEU A 3 -13.72 -27.78 0.29
C LEU A 3 -12.78 -26.60 0.01
N LYS A 4 -13.29 -25.58 -0.70
CA LYS A 4 -12.63 -24.29 -0.92
C LYS A 4 -13.45 -23.18 -0.26
N TYR A 5 -12.82 -22.40 0.61
CA TYR A 5 -13.45 -21.26 1.27
C TYR A 5 -13.40 -20.02 0.38
N GLN A 6 -14.52 -19.32 0.28
CA GLN A 6 -14.61 -17.99 -0.33
C GLN A 6 -14.88 -16.99 0.79
N ALA A 7 -13.99 -16.02 0.95
CA ALA A 7 -14.08 -15.00 1.99
C ALA A 7 -13.97 -13.60 1.36
N GLN A 8 -14.51 -12.60 2.03
CA GLN A 8 -14.41 -11.20 1.59
C GLN A 8 -13.03 -10.61 1.90
N SER A 9 -12.33 -11.15 2.89
CA SER A 9 -10.99 -10.72 3.28
C SER A 9 -10.04 -11.94 3.31
N PRO A 10 -8.78 -11.76 2.87
CA PRO A 10 -7.76 -12.80 2.93
C PRO A 10 -7.47 -13.25 4.37
N ASP A 11 -7.53 -12.34 5.34
CA ASP A 11 -7.32 -12.63 6.77
C ASP A 11 -8.37 -13.64 7.28
N GLU A 12 -9.64 -13.48 6.88
CA GLU A 12 -10.71 -14.40 7.27
C GLU A 12 -10.52 -15.79 6.64
N SER A 13 -10.10 -15.82 5.37
CA SER A 13 -9.77 -17.06 4.68
C SER A 13 -8.64 -17.81 5.38
N ALA A 14 -7.60 -17.08 5.82
CA ALA A 14 -6.47 -17.63 6.56
C ALA A 14 -6.91 -18.21 7.91
N LEU A 15 -7.74 -17.50 8.67
CA LEU A 15 -8.27 -17.96 9.96
C LEU A 15 -9.10 -19.24 9.83
N VAL A 16 -10.04 -19.29 8.87
CA VAL A 16 -10.89 -20.47 8.66
C VAL A 16 -10.06 -21.66 8.14
N SER A 17 -9.07 -21.40 7.28
CA SER A 17 -8.15 -22.43 6.80
C SER A 17 -7.28 -22.99 7.93
N ALA A 18 -6.80 -22.13 8.83
CA ALA A 18 -6.07 -22.55 10.02
C ALA A 18 -6.95 -23.40 10.94
N ALA A 19 -8.18 -22.97 11.23
CA ALA A 19 -9.12 -23.73 12.05
C ALA A 19 -9.36 -25.14 11.49
N ARG A 20 -9.50 -25.25 10.16
CA ARG A 20 -9.62 -26.55 9.47
C ARG A 20 -8.40 -27.44 9.70
N ASN A 21 -7.19 -26.88 9.64
CA ASN A 21 -5.96 -27.63 9.90
C ASN A 21 -5.87 -28.14 11.35
N PHE A 22 -6.55 -27.48 12.28
CA PHE A 22 -6.70 -27.92 13.67
C PHE A 22 -7.92 -28.82 13.92
N GLY A 23 -8.57 -29.34 12.86
CA GLY A 23 -9.70 -30.27 12.99
C GLY A 23 -11.04 -29.61 13.30
N ILE A 24 -11.17 -28.30 13.09
CA ILE A 24 -12.42 -27.55 13.17
C ILE A 24 -12.80 -27.09 11.76
N VAL A 25 -13.69 -27.82 11.11
CA VAL A 25 -14.03 -27.60 9.69
C VAL A 25 -15.33 -26.82 9.60
N PHE A 26 -15.29 -25.64 9.00
CA PHE A 26 -16.50 -24.95 8.56
C PHE A 26 -17.05 -25.68 7.33
N ILE A 27 -18.30 -26.16 7.39
CA ILE A 27 -18.92 -26.97 6.33
C ILE A 27 -19.79 -26.08 5.45
N GLU A 28 -20.79 -25.46 6.03
CA GLU A 28 -21.79 -24.67 5.30
C GLU A 28 -22.40 -23.58 6.18
N ARG A 29 -22.98 -22.59 5.51
CA ARG A 29 -23.78 -21.53 6.12
C ARG A 29 -25.05 -21.35 5.32
N THR A 30 -26.17 -21.33 6.04
CA THR A 30 -27.47 -20.89 5.55
C THR A 30 -27.78 -19.50 6.13
N PRO A 31 -28.87 -18.83 5.70
CA PRO A 31 -29.27 -17.56 6.32
C PRO A 31 -29.51 -17.63 7.83
N ASN A 32 -29.88 -18.81 8.35
CA ASN A 32 -30.31 -18.99 9.75
C ASN A 32 -29.45 -19.99 10.54
N SER A 33 -28.44 -20.59 9.92
CA SER A 33 -27.59 -21.58 10.60
C SER A 33 -26.18 -21.65 10.04
N VAL A 34 -25.26 -22.10 10.88
CA VAL A 34 -23.88 -22.42 10.52
C VAL A 34 -23.57 -23.83 10.98
N THR A 35 -23.06 -24.66 10.07
CA THR A 35 -22.68 -26.04 10.35
C THR A 35 -21.16 -26.15 10.39
N ILE A 36 -20.64 -26.64 11.52
CA ILE A 36 -19.20 -26.91 11.71
C ILE A 36 -18.99 -28.35 12.16
N GLU A 37 -17.88 -28.93 11.77
CA GLU A 37 -17.41 -30.22 12.25
C GLU A 37 -16.24 -30.02 13.19
N ILE A 38 -16.40 -30.42 14.45
CA ILE A 38 -15.36 -30.34 15.47
C ILE A 38 -14.88 -31.75 15.73
N MET A 39 -13.65 -32.06 15.34
CA MET A 39 -13.02 -33.36 15.61
C MET A 39 -13.89 -34.56 15.19
N GLY A 40 -14.50 -34.48 13.99
CA GLY A 40 -15.38 -35.53 13.46
C GLY A 40 -16.85 -35.44 13.88
N LYS A 41 -17.21 -34.51 14.78
CA LYS A 41 -18.60 -34.33 15.24
C LYS A 41 -19.23 -33.09 14.60
N ILE A 42 -20.29 -33.30 13.85
CA ILE A 42 -21.07 -32.22 13.24
C ILE A 42 -21.89 -31.52 14.32
N LYS A 43 -21.77 -30.20 14.38
CA LYS A 43 -22.58 -29.30 15.19
C LYS A 43 -23.23 -28.25 14.31
N VAL A 44 -24.50 -27.99 14.56
CA VAL A 44 -25.28 -26.95 13.88
C VAL A 44 -25.59 -25.86 14.88
N TYR A 45 -25.20 -24.63 14.55
CA TYR A 45 -25.45 -23.43 15.33
C TYR A 45 -26.57 -22.63 14.68
N GLU A 46 -27.56 -22.22 15.46
CA GLU A 46 -28.59 -21.29 14.97
C GLU A 46 -27.98 -19.88 14.93
N LEU A 47 -27.96 -19.27 13.74
CA LEU A 47 -27.44 -17.94 13.51
C LEU A 47 -28.56 -16.92 13.72
N LEU A 48 -28.43 -16.09 14.75
CA LEU A 48 -29.44 -15.11 15.13
C LEU A 48 -29.20 -13.74 14.48
N CYS A 49 -27.94 -13.31 14.41
CA CYS A 49 -27.58 -11.99 13.88
C CYS A 49 -26.11 -11.95 13.44
N ILE A 50 -25.83 -11.12 12.44
CA ILE A 50 -24.48 -10.75 12.02
C ILE A 50 -24.37 -9.24 12.10
N LEU A 51 -23.29 -8.80 12.74
CA LEU A 51 -22.93 -7.41 12.91
C LEU A 51 -21.72 -7.16 12.00
N ASP A 52 -21.98 -6.71 10.78
CA ASP A 52 -20.98 -6.61 9.70
C ASP A 52 -19.83 -5.65 10.00
N PHE A 53 -18.65 -5.97 9.45
CA PHE A 53 -17.48 -5.12 9.55
C PHE A 53 -17.69 -3.76 8.86
N ASN A 54 -17.20 -2.69 9.48
CA ASN A 54 -17.07 -1.38 8.86
C ASN A 54 -15.75 -0.73 9.34
N ASN A 55 -15.14 0.09 8.48
CA ASN A 55 -13.90 0.82 8.73
C ASN A 55 -13.98 1.72 9.97
N THR A 56 -15.16 2.26 10.28
CA THR A 56 -15.37 3.09 11.48
C THR A 56 -15.28 2.26 12.76
N ARG A 57 -15.92 1.08 12.78
CA ARG A 57 -16.03 0.23 13.97
C ARG A 57 -14.86 -0.74 14.17
N ARG A 58 -14.15 -1.10 13.08
CA ARG A 58 -12.95 -1.97 13.05
C ARG A 58 -13.11 -3.31 13.77
N ARG A 59 -14.32 -3.88 13.74
CA ARG A 59 -14.67 -5.18 14.34
C ARG A 59 -15.88 -5.79 13.63
N MET A 60 -16.09 -7.08 13.82
CA MET A 60 -17.22 -7.86 13.33
C MET A 60 -17.69 -8.80 14.42
N SER A 61 -19.01 -9.00 14.53
CA SER A 61 -19.57 -9.95 15.49
C SER A 61 -20.67 -10.81 14.88
N VAL A 62 -20.85 -11.98 15.48
CA VAL A 62 -21.90 -12.93 15.13
C VAL A 62 -22.56 -13.43 16.41
N VAL A 63 -23.88 -13.55 16.39
CA VAL A 63 -24.67 -14.02 17.52
C VAL A 63 -25.26 -15.37 17.17
N PHE A 64 -24.94 -16.38 17.98
CA PHE A 64 -25.43 -17.75 17.81
C PHE A 64 -26.26 -18.18 19.01
N ARG A 65 -27.20 -19.10 18.78
CA ARG A 65 -27.84 -19.89 19.83
C ARG A 65 -27.36 -21.34 19.76
N GLU A 66 -26.86 -21.85 20.88
CA GLU A 66 -26.48 -23.26 21.08
C GLU A 66 -27.11 -23.74 22.40
N ASN A 67 -27.89 -24.82 22.37
CA ASN A 67 -28.51 -25.43 23.56
C ASN A 67 -29.26 -24.44 24.47
N ASN A 68 -30.11 -23.58 23.90
CA ASN A 68 -30.83 -22.51 24.60
C ASN A 68 -29.94 -21.46 25.30
N LYS A 69 -28.69 -21.31 24.87
CA LYS A 69 -27.83 -20.20 25.30
C LYS A 69 -27.46 -19.36 24.10
N ILE A 70 -27.63 -18.06 24.24
CA ILE A 70 -27.21 -17.08 23.23
C ILE A 70 -25.79 -16.64 23.55
N ARG A 71 -24.92 -16.68 22.55
CA ARG A 71 -23.54 -16.20 22.68
C ARG A 71 -23.18 -15.33 21.50
N LEU A 72 -22.63 -14.17 21.80
CA LEU A 72 -21.99 -13.28 20.85
C LEU A 72 -20.50 -13.61 20.76
N TYR A 73 -19.99 -13.71 19.54
CA TYR A 73 -18.57 -13.80 19.23
C TYR A 73 -18.16 -12.55 18.48
N CYS A 74 -17.13 -11.87 18.96
CA CYS A 74 -16.60 -10.65 18.38
C CYS A 74 -15.13 -10.84 18.01
N LYS A 75 -14.76 -10.41 16.81
CA LYS A 75 -13.36 -10.26 16.39
C LYS A 75 -13.09 -8.85 15.93
N GLY A 76 -11.92 -8.29 16.26
CA GLY A 76 -11.58 -6.94 15.84
C GLY A 76 -10.20 -6.48 16.27
N ALA A 77 -9.91 -5.21 16.01
CA ALA A 77 -8.66 -4.58 16.41
C ALA A 77 -8.48 -4.58 17.94
N ASP A 78 -7.24 -4.76 18.36
CA ASP A 78 -6.76 -4.63 19.74
C ASP A 78 -7.32 -3.38 20.45
N SER A 79 -7.12 -2.20 19.87
CA SER A 79 -7.55 -0.92 20.45
C SER A 79 -9.07 -0.80 20.63
N VAL A 80 -9.86 -1.59 19.89
CA VAL A 80 -11.32 -1.53 19.94
C VAL A 80 -11.89 -2.56 20.92
N ILE A 81 -11.36 -3.78 20.88
CA ILE A 81 -11.84 -4.89 21.72
C ILE A 81 -11.46 -4.65 23.18
N PHE A 82 -10.24 -4.18 23.48
CA PHE A 82 -9.80 -3.96 24.87
C PHE A 82 -10.68 -2.94 25.62
N ASN A 83 -11.17 -1.91 24.94
CA ASN A 83 -12.07 -0.90 25.51
C ASN A 83 -13.49 -1.43 25.81
N ARG A 84 -13.82 -2.64 25.35
CA ARG A 84 -15.14 -3.28 25.51
C ARG A 84 -15.10 -4.49 26.43
N LEU A 85 -13.93 -4.84 26.96
CA LEU A 85 -13.80 -5.98 27.84
C LEU A 85 -14.46 -5.70 29.20
N GLU A 86 -15.07 -6.72 29.78
CA GLU A 86 -15.54 -6.66 31.17
C GLU A 86 -14.37 -6.43 32.15
N PRO A 87 -14.56 -5.75 33.29
CA PRO A 87 -13.52 -5.61 34.31
C PRO A 87 -13.04 -6.97 34.85
N GLY A 88 -11.75 -7.08 35.18
CA GLY A 88 -11.15 -8.30 35.73
C GLY A 88 -10.37 -9.14 34.70
N ASN A 89 -9.74 -10.22 35.17
CA ASN A 89 -8.82 -11.06 34.40
C ASN A 89 -7.61 -10.26 33.84
N ASP A 90 -7.13 -9.30 34.63
CA ASP A 90 -6.15 -8.29 34.19
C ASP A 90 -4.79 -8.89 33.84
N GLU A 91 -4.39 -9.98 34.50
CA GLU A 91 -3.16 -10.71 34.16
C GLU A 91 -3.24 -11.29 32.73
N PHE A 92 -4.35 -11.97 32.39
CA PHE A 92 -4.55 -12.51 31.04
C PHE A 92 -4.59 -11.39 29.98
N LYS A 93 -5.22 -10.26 30.30
CA LYS A 93 -5.24 -9.09 29.43
C LYS A 93 -3.85 -8.49 29.22
N ALA A 94 -3.05 -8.40 30.28
CA ALA A 94 -1.68 -7.89 30.22
C ALA A 94 -0.78 -8.78 29.35
N THR A 95 -0.83 -10.10 29.54
CA THR A 95 -0.10 -11.06 28.70
C THR A 95 -0.56 -11.00 27.24
N ALA A 96 -1.87 -10.92 26.98
CA ALA A 96 -2.38 -10.78 25.61
C ALA A 96 -1.90 -9.49 24.96
N LEU A 97 -1.89 -8.37 25.69
CA LEU A 97 -1.39 -7.08 25.18
C LEU A 97 0.11 -7.12 24.87
N GLN A 98 0.90 -7.78 25.72
CA GLN A 98 2.32 -7.98 25.45
C GLN A 98 2.55 -8.77 24.15
N ASN A 99 1.90 -9.92 23.99
CA ASN A 99 2.03 -10.74 22.79
C ASN A 99 1.54 -10.01 21.52
N LEU A 100 0.49 -9.18 21.62
CA LEU A 100 0.04 -8.35 20.50
C LEU A 100 1.12 -7.36 20.05
N ASN A 101 1.81 -6.73 21.00
CA ASN A 101 2.91 -5.81 20.68
C ASN A 101 4.11 -6.54 20.06
N GLU A 102 4.43 -7.73 20.56
CA GLU A 102 5.49 -8.57 19.97
C GLU A 102 5.14 -8.98 18.53
N PHE A 103 3.93 -9.51 18.29
CA PHE A 103 3.48 -9.89 16.94
C PHE A 103 3.37 -8.71 15.99
N ALA A 104 2.94 -7.54 16.48
CA ALA A 104 2.94 -6.31 15.68
C ALA A 104 4.36 -5.88 15.34
N GLY A 105 5.31 -6.04 16.27
CA GLY A 105 6.75 -5.83 16.06
C GLY A 105 7.30 -6.72 14.95
N ASP A 106 6.85 -7.96 14.87
CA ASP A 106 7.20 -8.91 13.79
C ASP A 106 6.46 -8.65 12.46
N GLY A 107 5.58 -7.65 12.40
CA GLY A 107 4.83 -7.30 11.18
C GLY A 107 3.59 -8.14 10.90
N LEU A 108 3.16 -8.93 11.87
CA LEU A 108 1.96 -9.76 11.75
C LEU A 108 0.70 -8.91 11.96
N ARG A 109 -0.35 -9.19 11.17
CA ARG A 109 -1.67 -8.60 11.39
C ARG A 109 -2.34 -9.27 12.57
N THR A 110 -2.57 -8.51 13.64
CA THR A 110 -3.15 -9.02 14.88
C THR A 110 -4.65 -8.74 14.99
N LEU A 111 -5.42 -9.72 15.46
CA LEU A 111 -6.83 -9.53 15.83
C LEU A 111 -7.10 -10.13 17.21
N CYS A 112 -7.98 -9.48 17.97
CA CYS A 112 -8.51 -10.00 19.23
C CYS A 112 -9.83 -10.71 19.00
N CYS A 113 -10.03 -11.84 19.68
CA CYS A 113 -11.28 -12.59 19.70
C CYS A 113 -11.86 -12.59 21.12
N ALA A 114 -13.11 -12.16 21.24
CA ALA A 114 -13.82 -12.07 22.51
C ALA A 114 -15.25 -12.61 22.39
N VAL A 115 -15.84 -12.99 23.52
CA VAL A 115 -17.21 -13.50 23.60
C VAL A 115 -18.00 -12.87 24.70
N ARG A 116 -19.32 -12.92 24.57
CA ARG A 116 -20.26 -12.61 25.65
C ARG A 116 -21.42 -13.56 25.61
N ASP A 117 -21.76 -14.13 26.77
CA ASP A 117 -23.02 -14.84 26.97
C ASP A 117 -24.13 -13.79 27.15
N ILE A 118 -25.27 -14.00 26.49
CA ILE A 118 -26.37 -13.05 26.44
C ILE A 118 -27.64 -13.73 26.93
N ASP A 119 -28.37 -13.05 27.80
CA ASP A 119 -29.67 -13.50 28.30
C ASP A 119 -30.76 -13.35 27.23
N ASP A 120 -31.67 -14.31 27.14
CA ASP A 120 -32.76 -14.29 26.14
C ASP A 120 -33.62 -13.01 26.26
N GLU A 121 -33.95 -12.57 27.48
CA GLU A 121 -34.74 -11.35 27.70
C GLU A 121 -34.03 -10.09 27.15
N PHE A 122 -32.72 -9.98 27.41
CA PHE A 122 -31.92 -8.88 26.88
C PHE A 122 -31.88 -8.95 25.35
N PHE A 123 -31.62 -10.14 24.79
CA PHE A 123 -31.51 -10.31 23.35
C PHE A 123 -32.83 -9.99 22.63
N ASP A 124 -33.97 -10.40 23.15
CA ASP A 124 -35.27 -10.09 22.56
C ASP A 124 -35.55 -8.58 22.59
N SER A 125 -35.24 -7.90 23.70
CA SER A 125 -35.35 -6.44 23.78
C SER A 125 -34.42 -5.73 22.79
N TRP A 126 -33.19 -6.22 22.64
CA TRP A 126 -32.19 -5.68 21.73
C TRP A 126 -32.58 -5.92 20.27
N LYS A 127 -33.13 -7.10 19.97
CA LYS A 127 -33.58 -7.49 18.63
C LYS A 127 -34.71 -6.59 18.13
N HIS A 128 -35.61 -6.17 19.01
CA HIS A 128 -36.63 -5.16 18.69
C HIS A 128 -35.98 -3.82 18.30
N LYS A 129 -35.05 -3.31 19.11
CA LYS A 129 -34.30 -2.08 18.79
C LYS A 129 -33.54 -2.19 17.47
N TYR A 130 -32.93 -3.34 17.21
CA TYR A 130 -32.22 -3.62 15.96
C TYR A 130 -33.14 -3.59 14.74
N MET A 131 -34.32 -4.23 14.82
CA MET A 131 -35.30 -4.18 13.73
C MET A 131 -35.79 -2.76 13.46
N ASP A 132 -36.02 -1.98 14.51
CA ASP A 132 -36.43 -0.57 14.39
C ASP A 132 -35.33 0.30 13.78
N ALA A 133 -34.07 0.10 14.19
CA ALA A 133 -32.92 0.78 13.62
C ALA A 133 -32.69 0.40 12.16
N ALA A 134 -32.83 -0.88 11.80
CA ALA A 134 -32.70 -1.38 10.44
C ALA A 134 -33.81 -0.85 9.52
N ALA A 135 -35.03 -0.66 10.03
CA ALA A 135 -36.16 -0.10 9.30
C ALA A 135 -36.15 1.45 9.21
N ALA A 136 -35.21 2.12 9.89
CA ALA A 136 -35.17 3.58 9.94
C ALA A 136 -34.84 4.19 8.56
N ARG A 137 -35.61 5.21 8.16
CA ARG A 137 -35.39 5.95 6.90
C ARG A 137 -34.31 7.03 7.00
N THR A 138 -34.11 7.59 8.19
CA THR A 138 -33.13 8.65 8.48
C THR A 138 -32.15 8.20 9.54
N ASN A 139 -30.88 8.58 9.37
CA ASN A 139 -29.73 8.20 10.23
C ASN A 139 -29.67 6.70 10.54
N ARG A 140 -29.94 5.86 9.53
CA ARG A 140 -29.97 4.40 9.69
C ARG A 140 -28.63 3.85 10.17
N GLU A 141 -27.52 4.32 9.60
CA GLU A 141 -26.17 3.86 9.95
C GLU A 141 -25.82 4.19 11.40
N GLU A 142 -26.02 5.44 11.82
CA GLU A 142 -25.77 5.88 13.20
C GLU A 142 -26.64 5.12 14.22
N LYS A 143 -27.91 4.87 13.90
CA LYS A 143 -28.81 4.08 14.76
C LYS A 143 -28.36 2.62 14.88
N LEU A 144 -27.93 2.01 13.78
CA LEU A 144 -27.40 0.66 13.77
C LEU A 144 -26.10 0.59 14.58
N ASP A 145 -25.18 1.53 14.40
CA ASP A 145 -23.92 1.57 15.15
C ASP A 145 -24.17 1.68 16.66
N ASN A 146 -25.11 2.52 17.10
CA ASN A 146 -25.48 2.62 18.51
C ASN A 146 -26.04 1.30 19.08
N VAL A 147 -26.90 0.61 18.31
CA VAL A 147 -27.46 -0.70 18.71
C VAL A 147 -26.35 -1.76 18.73
N TYR A 148 -25.38 -1.70 17.82
CA TYR A 148 -24.25 -2.62 17.77
C TYR A 148 -23.32 -2.39 18.97
N ASP A 149 -23.05 -1.14 19.31
CA ASP A 149 -22.26 -0.79 20.49
C ASP A 149 -22.92 -1.29 21.78
N GLU A 150 -24.26 -1.25 21.90
CA GLU A 150 -24.99 -1.72 23.09
C GLU A 150 -24.69 -3.20 23.42
N ILE A 151 -24.80 -4.10 22.42
CA ILE A 151 -24.62 -5.55 22.60
C ILE A 151 -23.14 -5.97 22.70
N GLU A 152 -22.22 -5.13 22.23
CA GLU A 152 -20.78 -5.42 22.16
C GLU A 152 -19.98 -4.84 23.33
N THR A 153 -20.64 -4.62 24.46
CA THR A 153 -20.02 -4.27 25.75
C THR A 153 -19.76 -5.51 26.60
N HIS A 154 -18.97 -5.38 27.67
CA HIS A 154 -18.73 -6.45 28.66
C HIS A 154 -18.28 -7.78 28.03
N LEU A 155 -17.36 -7.70 27.08
CA LEU A 155 -16.81 -8.86 26.40
C LEU A 155 -15.75 -9.56 27.25
N ARG A 156 -15.68 -10.89 27.17
CA ARG A 156 -14.59 -11.70 27.74
C ARG A 156 -13.61 -12.09 26.64
N LEU A 157 -12.35 -11.69 26.80
CA LEU A 157 -11.29 -12.04 25.84
C LEU A 157 -11.06 -13.56 25.85
N ILE A 158 -11.07 -14.18 24.66
CA ILE A 158 -10.71 -15.60 24.49
C ILE A 158 -9.25 -15.73 24.11
N GLY A 159 -8.77 -14.85 23.24
CA GLY A 159 -7.41 -14.91 22.74
C GLY A 159 -7.16 -13.92 21.62
N ILE A 160 -5.97 -14.06 21.05
CA ILE A 160 -5.48 -13.22 19.97
C ILE A 160 -5.05 -14.10 18.80
N THR A 161 -5.02 -13.53 17.61
CA THR A 161 -4.53 -14.16 16.39
C THR A 161 -3.50 -13.25 15.77
N ALA A 162 -2.52 -13.84 15.08
CA ALA A 162 -1.51 -13.14 14.31
C ALA A 162 -1.41 -13.80 12.94
N ILE A 163 -1.57 -13.01 11.89
CA ILE A 163 -1.62 -13.47 10.51
C ILE A 163 -0.46 -12.82 9.77
N GLU A 164 0.39 -13.64 9.18
CA GLU A 164 1.46 -13.16 8.31
C GLU A 164 0.87 -12.76 6.95
N ASP A 165 1.06 -11.49 6.57
CA ASP A 165 0.79 -11.04 5.21
C ASP A 165 1.99 -11.39 4.33
N LYS A 166 1.93 -12.56 3.69
CA LYS A 166 3.05 -13.05 2.89
C LYS A 166 3.22 -12.21 1.64
N LEU A 167 4.45 -11.73 1.44
CA LEU A 167 4.86 -11.13 0.19
C LEU A 167 4.67 -12.11 -0.97
N GLN A 168 4.31 -11.58 -2.14
CA GLN A 168 4.29 -12.37 -3.37
C GLN A 168 5.68 -12.92 -3.70
N ASP A 169 5.70 -14.00 -4.49
CA ASP A 169 6.94 -14.65 -4.93
C ASP A 169 7.93 -13.65 -5.54
N ALA A 170 9.17 -13.69 -5.04
CA ALA A 170 10.30 -12.91 -5.54
C ALA A 170 10.14 -11.38 -5.47
N VAL A 171 9.22 -10.84 -4.67
CA VAL A 171 9.13 -9.38 -4.42
C VAL A 171 10.46 -8.77 -3.97
N PRO A 172 11.17 -9.32 -2.95
CA PRO A 172 12.44 -8.72 -2.49
C PRO A 172 13.50 -8.63 -3.58
N LYS A 173 13.66 -9.72 -4.34
CA LYS A 173 14.57 -9.77 -5.50
C LYS A 173 14.19 -8.74 -6.58
N THR A 174 12.91 -8.60 -6.87
CA THR A 174 12.39 -7.66 -7.87
C THR A 174 12.70 -6.22 -7.46
N ILE A 175 12.41 -5.85 -6.20
CA ILE A 175 12.69 -4.53 -5.65
C ILE A 175 14.20 -4.24 -5.69
N SER A 176 15.03 -5.16 -5.22
CA SER A 176 16.49 -5.03 -5.27
C SER A 176 17.01 -4.77 -6.69
N ASN A 177 16.52 -5.54 -7.69
CA ASN A 177 16.93 -5.37 -9.09
C ASN A 177 16.46 -4.04 -9.70
N LEU A 178 15.28 -3.55 -9.30
CA LEU A 178 14.78 -2.24 -9.75
C LEU A 178 15.57 -1.09 -9.11
N LEU A 179 15.90 -1.18 -7.81
CA LEU A 179 16.76 -0.22 -7.12
C LEU A 179 18.15 -0.18 -7.74
N MET A 180 18.78 -1.34 -8.01
CA MET A 180 20.06 -1.42 -8.71
C MET A 180 20.02 -0.87 -10.14
N ALA A 181 18.85 -0.79 -10.76
CA ALA A 181 18.66 -0.17 -12.06
C ALA A 181 18.46 1.35 -11.98
N GLY A 182 18.60 1.96 -10.80
CA GLY A 182 18.41 3.40 -10.57
C GLY A 182 16.95 3.84 -10.52
N ILE A 183 16.01 2.91 -10.28
CA ILE A 183 14.59 3.22 -10.15
C ILE A 183 14.27 3.50 -8.68
N TYR A 184 13.82 4.72 -8.38
CA TYR A 184 13.34 5.09 -7.06
C TYR A 184 11.99 4.45 -6.76
N ILE A 185 11.87 3.79 -5.61
CA ILE A 185 10.65 3.08 -5.20
C ILE A 185 10.03 3.75 -3.99
N TRP A 186 8.75 4.08 -4.12
CA TRP A 186 7.93 4.69 -3.09
C TRP A 186 6.78 3.76 -2.76
N MET A 187 6.61 3.40 -1.49
CA MET A 187 5.53 2.54 -1.01
C MET A 187 4.39 3.41 -0.46
N LEU A 188 3.22 3.38 -1.11
CA LEU A 188 2.04 4.14 -0.66
C LEU A 188 0.95 3.18 -0.18
N THR A 189 0.80 3.05 1.15
CA THR A 189 -0.12 2.07 1.76
C THR A 189 -1.20 2.71 2.63
N GLY A 190 -2.34 2.04 2.73
CA GLY A 190 -3.41 2.37 3.68
C GLY A 190 -3.15 1.80 5.09
N ASP A 191 -2.13 0.96 5.26
CA ASP A 191 -1.83 0.28 6.51
C ASP A 191 -1.20 1.19 7.57
N LYS A 192 -1.14 0.68 8.81
CA LYS A 192 -0.45 1.34 9.93
C LYS A 192 1.06 1.46 9.65
N GLN A 193 1.68 2.43 10.31
CA GLN A 193 3.11 2.73 10.15
C GLN A 193 3.99 1.52 10.45
N GLU A 194 3.72 0.82 11.55
CA GLU A 194 4.52 -0.31 12.01
C GLU A 194 4.48 -1.46 10.98
N THR A 195 3.29 -1.78 10.48
CA THR A 195 3.09 -2.78 9.43
C THR A 195 3.81 -2.39 8.13
N ALA A 196 3.73 -1.13 7.73
CA ALA A 196 4.39 -0.65 6.51
C ALA A 196 5.92 -0.71 6.62
N ILE A 197 6.48 -0.35 7.77
CA ILE A 197 7.92 -0.47 8.05
C ILE A 197 8.35 -1.94 8.00
N ASN A 198 7.59 -2.83 8.62
CA ASN A 198 7.90 -4.26 8.63
C ASN A 198 7.81 -4.89 7.24
N ILE A 199 6.82 -4.49 6.43
CA ILE A 199 6.75 -4.85 5.01
C ILE A 199 7.96 -4.27 4.26
N GLY A 200 8.37 -3.04 4.57
CA GLY A 200 9.56 -2.37 4.02
C GLY A 200 10.84 -3.18 4.24
N TYR A 201 11.07 -3.68 5.46
CA TYR A 201 12.20 -4.58 5.76
C TYR A 201 12.03 -5.94 5.08
N SER A 202 10.85 -6.54 5.16
CA SER A 202 10.56 -7.86 4.57
C SER A 202 10.79 -7.87 3.05
N CYS A 203 10.47 -6.76 2.37
CA CYS A 203 10.65 -6.62 0.94
C CYS A 203 12.01 -6.04 0.53
N GLN A 204 12.94 -5.85 1.49
CA GLN A 204 14.28 -5.29 1.27
C GLN A 204 14.27 -3.90 0.61
N LEU A 205 13.18 -3.15 0.84
CA LEU A 205 13.13 -1.72 0.55
C LEU A 205 13.88 -0.93 1.63
N LEU A 206 13.80 -1.41 2.87
CA LEU A 206 14.55 -0.92 4.03
C LEU A 206 15.64 -1.93 4.43
N ASN A 207 16.76 -1.41 4.92
CA ASN A 207 17.90 -2.19 5.41
C ASN A 207 18.29 -1.69 6.80
N ASP A 208 18.89 -2.54 7.64
CA ASP A 208 19.32 -2.18 9.00
C ASP A 208 20.41 -1.08 9.04
N GLU A 209 21.13 -0.90 7.93
CA GLU A 209 22.11 0.17 7.75
C GLU A 209 21.47 1.53 7.45
N MET A 210 20.17 1.56 7.13
CA MET A 210 19.48 2.79 6.81
C MET A 210 19.04 3.54 8.08
N GLU A 211 19.24 4.85 8.11
CA GLU A 211 18.61 5.73 9.08
C GLU A 211 17.18 6.04 8.64
N LEU A 212 16.23 5.72 9.51
CA LEU A 212 14.80 5.89 9.27
C LEU A 212 14.33 7.24 9.85
N TRP A 213 13.85 8.12 8.98
CA TRP A 213 13.24 9.39 9.38
C TRP A 213 11.73 9.27 9.40
N ILE A 214 11.12 9.58 10.54
CA ILE A 214 9.67 9.48 10.74
C ILE A 214 9.09 10.90 10.82
N VAL A 215 8.08 11.17 9.99
CA VAL A 215 7.29 12.40 9.99
C VAL A 215 5.85 12.08 10.36
N ASP A 216 5.49 12.40 11.59
CA ASP A 216 4.20 12.08 12.23
C ASP A 216 3.50 13.29 12.87
N GLY A 217 3.98 14.51 12.58
CA GLY A 217 3.38 15.76 13.06
C GLY A 217 1.91 15.91 12.68
N HIS A 218 1.13 16.50 13.58
CA HIS A 218 -0.32 16.72 13.44
C HIS A 218 -0.68 18.15 12.99
N THR A 219 0.27 19.06 13.01
CA THR A 219 0.12 20.44 12.55
C THR A 219 1.15 20.77 11.48
N GLN A 220 0.88 21.80 10.68
CA GLN A 220 1.80 22.23 9.63
C GLN A 220 3.19 22.58 10.19
N ASP A 221 3.26 23.35 11.28
CA ASP A 221 4.53 23.75 11.92
C ASP A 221 5.33 22.54 12.44
N GLN A 222 4.65 21.52 12.98
CA GLN A 222 5.31 20.30 13.44
C GLN A 222 5.90 19.52 12.27
N VAL A 223 5.16 19.40 11.17
CA VAL A 223 5.63 18.73 9.96
C VAL A 223 6.80 19.48 9.35
N GLU A 224 6.73 20.81 9.25
CA GLU A 224 7.84 21.62 8.76
C GLU A 224 9.10 21.45 9.62
N TYR A 225 8.95 21.50 10.94
CA TYR A 225 10.07 21.29 11.86
C TYR A 225 10.72 19.90 11.68
N GLN A 226 9.91 18.84 11.55
CA GLN A 226 10.43 17.49 11.30
C GLN A 226 11.13 17.39 9.95
N LEU A 227 10.59 17.99 8.89
CA LEU A 227 11.23 18.02 7.57
C LEU A 227 12.57 18.78 7.61
N ASP A 228 12.61 19.91 8.30
CA ASP A 228 13.82 20.72 8.46
C ASP A 228 14.88 19.97 9.30
N GLN A 229 14.47 19.24 10.35
CA GLN A 229 15.37 18.36 11.10
C GLN A 229 16.01 17.30 10.20
N CYS A 230 15.21 16.62 9.37
CA CYS A 230 15.71 15.61 8.45
C CYS A 230 16.71 16.21 7.44
N ASN A 231 16.41 17.39 6.90
CA ASN A 231 17.28 18.06 5.93
C ASN A 231 18.60 18.56 6.57
N ASN A 232 18.54 19.02 7.83
CA ASN A 232 19.73 19.45 8.57
C ASN A 232 20.66 18.29 8.94
N SER A 233 20.10 17.14 9.34
CA SER A 233 20.88 15.91 9.56
C SER A 233 21.66 15.50 8.31
N LEU A 234 21.04 15.68 7.13
CA LEU A 234 21.65 15.44 5.83
C LEU A 234 22.85 16.38 5.55
N LEU A 235 22.73 17.66 5.91
CA LEU A 235 23.79 18.66 5.76
C LEU A 235 24.97 18.40 6.71
N GLY A 236 24.69 18.05 7.97
CA GLY A 236 25.74 17.76 8.96
C GLY A 236 26.63 16.57 8.60
N ILE A 237 26.05 15.54 7.97
CA ILE A 237 26.78 14.36 7.47
C ILE A 237 27.64 14.72 6.25
N SER A 238 27.13 15.60 5.38
CA SER A 238 27.83 16.07 4.18
C SER A 238 29.08 16.90 4.53
N GLU A 239 29.03 17.71 5.60
CA GLU A 239 30.18 18.51 6.07
C GLU A 239 31.29 17.67 6.71
N HIS A 240 30.95 16.66 7.51
CA HIS A 240 31.94 15.74 8.09
C HIS A 240 32.69 14.95 7.01
N ARG A 241 31.99 14.46 5.98
CA ARG A 241 32.60 13.68 4.89
C ARG A 241 33.43 14.51 3.91
N ARG A 242 33.07 15.78 3.67
CA ARG A 242 33.90 16.72 2.88
C ARG A 242 35.26 16.97 3.53
N SER A 243 35.33 17.00 4.86
CA SER A 243 36.58 17.16 5.61
C SER A 243 37.53 15.96 5.43
N GLU A 244 36.99 14.73 5.41
CA GLU A 244 37.77 13.51 5.17
C GLU A 244 38.25 13.38 3.72
N ARG A 245 37.41 13.69 2.72
CA ARG A 245 37.83 13.66 1.29
C ARG A 245 38.89 14.73 0.97
N ASN A 246 38.82 15.91 1.58
CA ASN A 246 39.83 16.97 1.38
C ASN A 246 41.21 16.63 1.97
N SER A 247 41.30 15.62 2.84
CA SER A 247 42.58 15.15 3.38
C SER A 247 43.37 14.30 2.37
N MET A 248 42.73 13.83 1.28
CA MET A 248 43.32 12.85 0.35
C MET A 248 43.34 13.30 -1.12
N ALA A 249 42.71 14.42 -1.48
CA ALA A 249 42.64 14.87 -2.88
C ALA A 249 43.68 15.96 -3.21
N THR A 250 44.74 15.57 -3.92
CA THR A 250 45.67 16.49 -4.59
C THR A 250 44.94 17.15 -5.76
N SER A 251 45.07 18.48 -5.84
CA SER A 251 44.34 19.38 -6.73
C SER A 251 44.48 19.05 -8.23
N ILE A 252 43.37 18.73 -8.89
CA ILE A 252 43.22 18.89 -10.35
C ILE A 252 41.99 19.77 -10.59
N VAL A 253 42.23 21.00 -11.07
CA VAL A 253 41.19 21.95 -11.47
C VAL A 253 40.61 21.51 -12.81
N ARG A 254 39.29 21.26 -12.88
CA ARG A 254 38.56 21.15 -14.15
C ARG A 254 37.58 22.32 -14.28
N PHE A 255 37.59 22.91 -15.47
CA PHE A 255 36.75 24.05 -15.85
C PHE A 255 35.27 23.65 -15.90
N SER A 256 34.43 24.57 -15.43
CA SER A 256 32.98 24.45 -15.25
C SER A 256 32.20 24.65 -16.55
N GLU A 257 31.33 23.69 -16.86
CA GLU A 257 30.19 23.81 -17.79
C GLU A 257 28.86 23.70 -16.98
N PRO A 258 27.75 24.24 -17.50
CA PRO A 258 26.57 24.57 -16.69
C PRO A 258 25.76 23.33 -16.27
N GLU A 259 25.13 23.47 -15.11
CA GLU A 259 24.35 22.52 -14.30
C GLU A 259 23.54 21.46 -15.07
N ASP A 260 24.21 20.39 -15.50
CA ASP A 260 23.60 19.07 -15.57
C ASP A 260 23.54 18.50 -14.16
N VAL A 261 22.39 17.96 -13.77
CA VAL A 261 22.18 17.20 -12.53
C VAL A 261 23.18 16.05 -12.51
N GLN A 262 24.34 16.28 -11.89
CA GLN A 262 25.32 15.24 -11.62
C GLN A 262 24.62 14.23 -10.72
N MET A 263 24.40 13.03 -11.25
CA MET A 263 24.09 11.85 -10.45
C MET A 263 25.32 11.60 -9.58
N GLU A 264 25.35 12.20 -8.39
CA GLU A 264 26.29 11.84 -7.33
C GLU A 264 26.15 10.34 -7.08
N ASP A 265 27.29 9.66 -7.05
CA ASP A 265 27.45 8.20 -6.98
C ASP A 265 26.44 7.52 -6.05
N ASP A 266 25.85 6.42 -6.54
CA ASP A 266 24.84 5.55 -5.89
C ASP A 266 25.29 4.91 -4.54
N GLU A 267 26.49 5.19 -4.05
CA GLU A 267 27.10 4.48 -2.91
C GLU A 267 26.69 4.99 -1.52
N GLU A 268 25.99 6.13 -1.37
CA GLU A 268 25.87 6.77 -0.04
C GLU A 268 24.46 7.21 0.39
N ARG A 269 23.37 6.71 -0.21
CA ARG A 269 22.00 6.99 0.28
C ARG A 269 21.56 5.96 1.31
N LEU A 270 21.82 6.28 2.58
CA LEU A 270 21.45 5.47 3.75
C LEU A 270 20.14 5.94 4.40
N PHE A 271 19.35 6.79 3.78
CA PHE A 271 18.15 7.35 4.42
C PHE A 271 16.87 6.79 3.84
N ALA A 272 15.89 6.51 4.71
CA ALA A 272 14.53 6.20 4.33
C ALA A 272 13.56 7.13 5.07
N LEU A 273 12.55 7.62 4.36
CA LEU A 273 11.52 8.50 4.93
C LEU A 273 10.22 7.74 5.13
N VAL A 274 9.63 7.85 6.32
CA VAL A 274 8.29 7.35 6.64
C VAL A 274 7.40 8.52 7.01
N ILE A 275 6.27 8.69 6.32
CA ILE A 275 5.32 9.77 6.58
C ILE A 275 3.89 9.25 6.74
N ASN A 276 3.20 9.71 7.79
CA ASN A 276 1.81 9.33 8.03
C ASN A 276 0.83 10.17 7.19
N GLY A 277 -0.32 9.59 6.86
CA GLY A 277 -1.32 10.20 5.99
C GLY A 277 -1.86 11.55 6.47
N HIS A 278 -1.93 11.78 7.79
CA HIS A 278 -2.31 13.09 8.34
C HIS A 278 -1.21 14.14 8.14
N SER A 279 0.05 13.78 8.40
CA SER A 279 1.23 14.63 8.18
C SER A 279 1.46 14.91 6.69
N LEU A 280 1.16 13.93 5.82
CA LEU A 280 1.24 14.05 4.38
C LEU A 280 0.32 15.16 3.84
N VAL A 281 -0.85 15.39 4.43
CA VAL A 281 -1.73 16.50 4.00
C VAL A 281 -1.01 17.84 4.11
N HIS A 282 -0.26 18.04 5.20
CA HIS A 282 0.51 19.26 5.43
C HIS A 282 1.74 19.32 4.52
N ALA A 283 2.44 18.19 4.33
CA ALA A 283 3.60 18.11 3.44
C ALA A 283 3.25 18.34 1.96
N LEU A 284 2.01 18.05 1.54
CA LEU A 284 1.49 18.31 0.19
C LEU A 284 0.98 19.75 0.01
N HIS A 285 0.99 20.59 1.05
CA HIS A 285 0.58 21.99 0.95
C HIS A 285 1.64 22.82 0.21
N THR A 286 1.22 23.86 -0.53
CA THR A 286 2.07 24.66 -1.45
C THR A 286 3.36 25.22 -0.83
N GLU A 287 3.36 25.46 0.49
CA GLU A 287 4.52 25.99 1.20
C GLU A 287 5.59 24.93 1.49
N LEU A 288 5.18 23.68 1.73
CA LEU A 288 6.07 22.57 2.11
C LEU A 288 6.34 21.59 0.96
N GLU A 289 5.54 21.65 -0.11
CA GLU A 289 5.59 20.67 -1.21
C GLU A 289 6.98 20.55 -1.84
N TYR A 290 7.68 21.68 -2.01
CA TYR A 290 9.04 21.69 -2.56
C TYR A 290 10.06 21.06 -1.60
N LYS A 291 10.02 21.45 -0.31
CA LYS A 291 10.90 20.91 0.74
C LYS A 291 10.72 19.40 0.86
N PHE A 292 9.47 18.93 0.87
CA PHE A 292 9.14 17.51 0.95
C PHE A 292 9.70 16.73 -0.23
N VAL A 293 9.50 17.20 -1.47
CA VAL A 293 10.05 16.54 -2.67
C VAL A 293 11.57 16.51 -2.66
N GLU A 294 12.21 17.60 -2.26
CA GLU A 294 13.66 17.68 -2.17
C GLU A 294 14.22 16.62 -1.21
N LEU A 295 13.65 16.54 0.00
CA LEU A 295 14.03 15.55 1.00
C LEU A 295 13.82 14.12 0.49
N CYS A 296 12.65 13.84 -0.10
CA CYS A 296 12.33 12.52 -0.61
C CYS A 296 13.28 12.05 -1.71
N THR A 297 13.78 12.96 -2.56
CA THR A 297 14.76 12.60 -3.59
C THR A 297 16.15 12.27 -3.06
N LYS A 298 16.47 12.70 -1.84
CA LYS A 298 17.71 12.33 -1.15
C LYS A 298 17.59 10.99 -0.43
N CYS A 299 16.36 10.52 -0.18
CA CYS A 299 16.09 9.21 0.42
C CYS A 299 16.17 8.09 -0.63
N LYS A 300 16.60 6.90 -0.21
CA LYS A 300 16.63 5.69 -1.06
C LYS A 300 15.25 5.06 -1.19
N ALA A 301 14.46 5.15 -0.12
CA ALA A 301 13.09 4.68 -0.04
C ALA A 301 12.20 5.71 0.65
N VAL A 302 10.94 5.78 0.22
CA VAL A 302 9.89 6.57 0.88
C VAL A 302 8.69 5.69 1.12
N ILE A 303 8.17 5.69 2.35
CA ILE A 303 6.99 4.94 2.76
C ILE A 303 5.95 5.93 3.28
N CYS A 304 4.81 5.99 2.60
CA CYS A 304 3.66 6.76 3.06
C CYS A 304 2.62 5.80 3.64
N CYS A 305 2.25 6.01 4.91
CA CYS A 305 1.38 5.13 5.69
C CYS A 305 0.00 5.76 5.89
N ARG A 306 -1.05 4.95 6.07
CA ARG A 306 -2.44 5.41 6.25
C ARG A 306 -2.91 6.42 5.20
N VAL A 307 -2.53 6.21 3.95
CA VAL A 307 -2.80 7.14 2.83
C VAL A 307 -4.14 6.81 2.18
N THR A 308 -4.96 7.83 1.95
CA THR A 308 -6.23 7.69 1.21
C THR A 308 -5.98 7.58 -0.31
N PRO A 309 -6.92 7.00 -1.09
CA PRO A 309 -6.78 6.90 -2.56
C PRO A 309 -6.48 8.23 -3.26
N LEU A 310 -7.08 9.33 -2.79
CA LEU A 310 -6.84 10.66 -3.32
C LEU A 310 -5.42 11.15 -3.04
N GLN A 311 -4.94 10.97 -1.81
CA GLN A 311 -3.58 11.36 -1.43
C GLN A 311 -2.52 10.57 -2.21
N LYS A 312 -2.76 9.28 -2.52
CA LYS A 312 -1.84 8.50 -3.37
C LYS A 312 -1.65 9.16 -4.75
N ALA A 313 -2.74 9.62 -5.37
CA ALA A 313 -2.68 10.33 -6.64
C ALA A 313 -1.96 11.69 -6.50
N MET A 314 -2.22 12.44 -5.42
CA MET A 314 -1.56 13.73 -5.16
C MET A 314 -0.03 13.59 -5.03
N VAL A 315 0.45 12.51 -4.39
CA VAL A 315 1.91 12.23 -4.31
C VAL A 315 2.50 12.02 -5.71
N VAL A 316 1.84 11.25 -6.57
CA VAL A 316 2.30 11.03 -7.95
C VAL A 316 2.31 12.35 -8.74
N GLN A 317 1.25 13.14 -8.62
CA GLN A 317 1.14 14.45 -9.28
C GLN A 317 2.26 15.39 -8.83
N LEU A 318 2.59 15.38 -7.54
CA LEU A 318 3.63 16.22 -6.97
C LEU A 318 5.00 15.88 -7.56
N ILE A 319 5.36 14.60 -7.66
CA ILE A 319 6.63 14.17 -8.24
C ILE A 319 6.72 14.51 -9.73
N LYS A 320 5.61 14.37 -10.47
CA LYS A 320 5.54 14.80 -11.87
C LYS A 320 5.79 16.31 -12.01
N LYS A 321 5.22 17.13 -11.13
CA LYS A 321 5.35 18.59 -11.13
C LYS A 321 6.79 19.05 -10.89
N TYR A 322 7.51 18.44 -9.95
CA TYR A 322 8.81 18.96 -9.47
C TYR A 322 10.06 18.28 -10.03
N LYS A 323 9.99 17.01 -10.45
CA LYS A 323 11.20 16.25 -10.83
C LYS A 323 11.32 15.95 -12.32
N ASN A 324 10.33 16.34 -13.13
CA ASN A 324 10.26 16.04 -14.57
C ASN A 324 10.64 14.57 -14.87
N ALA A 325 10.24 13.66 -13.98
CA ALA A 325 10.59 12.26 -14.03
C ALA A 325 9.42 11.46 -14.60
N VAL A 326 9.74 10.37 -15.31
CA VAL A 326 8.73 9.40 -15.73
C VAL A 326 8.31 8.60 -14.50
N THR A 327 7.02 8.62 -14.21
CA THR A 327 6.43 7.97 -13.03
C THR A 327 5.66 6.72 -13.46
N LEU A 328 5.83 5.65 -12.68
CA LEU A 328 5.05 4.42 -12.82
C LEU A 328 4.28 4.19 -11.53
N ALA A 329 3.00 3.86 -11.64
CA ALA A 329 2.17 3.45 -10.52
C ALA A 329 1.72 2.01 -10.72
N ILE A 330 1.84 1.19 -9.67
CA ILE A 330 1.40 -0.20 -9.66
C ILE A 330 0.46 -0.45 -8.49
N GLY A 331 -0.62 -1.19 -8.71
CA GLY A 331 -1.60 -1.56 -7.68
C GLY A 331 -2.57 -2.64 -8.15
N ASP A 332 -3.28 -3.27 -7.22
CA ASP A 332 -4.22 -4.38 -7.46
C ASP A 332 -5.68 -3.99 -7.20
N GLY A 333 -5.93 -3.02 -6.32
CA GLY A 333 -7.26 -2.68 -5.83
C GLY A 333 -7.88 -1.40 -6.42
N ALA A 334 -9.16 -1.19 -6.08
CA ALA A 334 -9.90 0.04 -6.39
C ALA A 334 -9.22 1.30 -5.83
N ASN A 335 -8.55 1.16 -4.68
CA ASN A 335 -7.87 2.23 -3.97
C ASN A 335 -6.68 2.81 -4.75
N ASP A 336 -6.16 2.07 -5.72
CA ASP A 336 -4.98 2.47 -6.51
C ASP A 336 -5.35 3.03 -7.88
N VAL A 337 -6.63 2.96 -8.28
CA VAL A 337 -7.08 3.40 -9.61
C VAL A 337 -6.74 4.87 -9.88
N SER A 338 -6.94 5.74 -8.90
CA SER A 338 -6.61 7.17 -9.05
C SER A 338 -5.11 7.41 -9.19
N MET A 339 -4.29 6.66 -8.45
CA MET A 339 -2.83 6.72 -8.52
C MET A 339 -2.32 6.19 -9.86
N ILE A 340 -2.86 5.06 -10.33
CA ILE A 340 -2.53 4.43 -11.62
C ILE A 340 -2.81 5.38 -12.78
N LYS A 341 -3.98 6.05 -12.77
CA LYS A 341 -4.36 7.00 -13.82
C LYS A 341 -3.54 8.29 -13.80
N GLU A 342 -3.04 8.70 -12.64
CA GLU A 342 -2.22 9.92 -12.53
C GLU A 342 -0.78 9.71 -12.99
N ALA A 343 -0.25 8.48 -12.91
CA ALA A 343 1.10 8.17 -13.37
C ALA A 343 1.25 8.23 -14.90
N HIS A 344 2.49 8.36 -15.38
CA HIS A 344 2.77 8.28 -16.82
C HIS A 344 2.58 6.87 -17.37
N ILE A 345 2.81 5.86 -16.52
CA ILE A 345 2.62 4.44 -16.83
C ILE A 345 1.84 3.81 -15.68
N GLY A 346 0.65 3.31 -15.97
CA GLY A 346 -0.18 2.58 -15.03
C GLY A 346 -0.03 1.07 -15.18
N VAL A 347 0.25 0.35 -14.09
CA VAL A 347 0.33 -1.10 -14.06
C VAL A 347 -0.68 -1.68 -13.08
N GLY A 348 -1.60 -2.51 -13.55
CA GLY A 348 -2.57 -3.21 -12.73
C GLY A 348 -2.12 -4.63 -12.44
N ILE A 349 -2.14 -5.04 -11.18
CA ILE A 349 -1.96 -6.45 -10.81
C ILE A 349 -3.32 -7.15 -10.82
N THR A 350 -3.38 -8.34 -11.40
CA THR A 350 -4.59 -9.19 -11.37
C THR A 350 -4.68 -9.88 -10.01
N GLY A 351 -5.35 -9.23 -9.06
CA GLY A 351 -5.57 -9.74 -7.70
C GLY A 351 -6.89 -10.49 -7.51
N GLN A 352 -7.09 -11.07 -6.32
CA GLN A 352 -8.38 -11.66 -5.93
C GLN A 352 -9.43 -10.61 -5.51
N GLU A 353 -9.00 -9.39 -5.21
CA GLU A 353 -9.86 -8.30 -4.71
C GLU A 353 -10.65 -7.59 -5.82
N GLY A 354 -10.42 -7.95 -7.08
CA GLY A 354 -11.19 -7.48 -8.24
C GLY A 354 -10.32 -6.98 -9.39
N ASN A 355 -10.94 -6.80 -10.56
CA ASN A 355 -10.23 -6.41 -11.79
C ASN A 355 -10.18 -4.89 -12.03
N GLN A 356 -10.54 -4.06 -11.04
CA GLN A 356 -10.70 -2.62 -11.24
C GLN A 356 -9.38 -1.91 -11.59
N ALA A 357 -8.29 -2.21 -10.87
CA ALA A 357 -6.96 -1.67 -11.18
C ALA A 357 -6.47 -2.12 -12.56
N THR A 358 -6.66 -3.41 -12.87
CA THR A 358 -6.30 -4.00 -14.18
C THR A 358 -7.04 -3.31 -15.34
N LEU A 359 -8.34 -3.04 -15.20
CA LEU A 359 -9.14 -2.38 -16.24
C LEU A 359 -8.78 -0.90 -16.43
N ALA A 360 -8.21 -0.26 -15.41
CA ALA A 360 -7.81 1.14 -15.43
C ALA A 360 -6.33 1.37 -15.79
N SER A 361 -5.56 0.30 -16.02
CA SER A 361 -4.10 0.34 -16.22
C SER A 361 -3.69 0.19 -17.69
N ASP A 362 -2.49 0.68 -18.04
CA ASP A 362 -1.88 0.50 -19.37
C ASP A 362 -1.38 -0.93 -19.58
N TYR A 363 -0.82 -1.53 -18.52
CA TYR A 363 -0.36 -2.91 -18.50
C TYR A 363 -1.00 -3.69 -17.37
N SER A 364 -1.45 -4.92 -17.67
CA SER A 364 -1.92 -5.87 -16.66
C SER A 364 -0.89 -6.97 -16.44
N LEU A 365 -0.50 -7.20 -15.18
CA LEU A 365 0.43 -8.25 -14.77
C LEU A 365 -0.25 -9.19 -13.77
N GLY A 366 0.10 -10.49 -13.82
CA GLY A 366 -0.43 -11.45 -12.85
C GLY A 366 0.20 -11.34 -11.45
N GLN A 367 1.47 -10.91 -11.37
CA GLN A 367 2.24 -10.83 -10.12
C GLN A 367 3.28 -9.71 -10.20
N PHE A 368 3.67 -9.16 -9.06
CA PHE A 368 4.65 -8.07 -8.98
C PHE A 368 6.01 -8.41 -9.62
N ARG A 369 6.48 -9.67 -9.49
CA ARG A 369 7.77 -10.13 -10.05
C ARG A 369 7.92 -9.94 -11.57
N PHE A 370 6.82 -9.82 -12.30
CA PHE A 370 6.89 -9.62 -13.76
C PHE A 370 7.23 -8.17 -14.12
N LEU A 371 7.15 -7.24 -13.16
CA LEU A 371 7.52 -5.84 -13.34
C LEU A 371 9.00 -5.70 -13.70
N GLU A 372 9.89 -6.49 -13.09
CA GLU A 372 11.32 -6.51 -13.42
C GLU A 372 11.53 -6.78 -14.92
N ARG A 373 10.90 -7.83 -15.45
CA ARG A 373 11.04 -8.18 -16.87
C ARG A 373 10.39 -7.14 -17.78
N LEU A 374 9.23 -6.61 -17.38
CA LEU A 374 8.53 -5.57 -18.13
C LEU A 374 9.42 -4.32 -18.27
N LEU A 375 10.01 -3.84 -17.18
CA LEU A 375 10.80 -2.61 -17.20
C LEU A 375 12.21 -2.83 -17.77
N LEU A 376 12.96 -3.78 -17.20
CA LEU A 376 14.39 -3.92 -17.50
C LEU A 376 14.66 -4.53 -18.87
N VAL A 377 13.79 -5.41 -19.35
CA VAL A 377 13.93 -6.04 -20.68
C VAL A 377 13.07 -5.31 -21.70
N HIS A 378 11.74 -5.32 -21.53
CA HIS A 378 10.84 -4.80 -22.55
C HIS A 378 10.88 -3.26 -22.63
N GLY A 379 10.93 -2.57 -21.48
CA GLY A 379 11.04 -1.11 -21.41
C GLY A 379 12.34 -0.63 -22.07
N ARG A 380 13.49 -1.15 -21.64
CA ARG A 380 14.80 -0.79 -22.22
C ARG A 380 14.88 -1.09 -23.72
N TRP A 381 14.39 -2.25 -24.16
CA TRP A 381 14.40 -2.60 -25.59
C TRP A 381 13.46 -1.72 -26.42
N SER A 382 12.27 -1.42 -25.90
CA SER A 382 11.31 -0.53 -26.56
C SER A 382 11.90 0.86 -26.73
N TYR A 383 12.48 1.41 -25.67
CA TYR A 383 13.16 2.71 -25.69
C TYR A 383 14.26 2.75 -26.75
N TYR A 384 15.21 1.81 -26.72
CA TYR A 384 16.32 1.79 -27.67
C TYR A 384 15.86 1.63 -29.13
N ARG A 385 14.87 0.76 -29.36
CA ARG A 385 14.29 0.56 -30.70
C ARG A 385 13.61 1.83 -31.20
N MET A 386 12.85 2.52 -30.35
CA MET A 386 12.16 3.75 -30.72
C MET A 386 13.16 4.87 -31.02
N CYS A 387 14.20 5.04 -30.20
CA CYS A 387 15.26 6.02 -30.46
C CYS A 387 15.97 5.75 -31.80
N LYS A 388 16.32 4.49 -32.09
CA LYS A 388 16.97 4.11 -33.35
C LYS A 388 16.03 4.32 -34.53
N PHE A 389 14.75 3.95 -34.38
CA PHE A 389 13.73 4.14 -35.41
C PHE A 389 13.54 5.62 -35.75
N LEU A 390 13.36 6.49 -34.75
CA LEU A 390 13.18 7.93 -34.96
C LEU A 390 14.39 8.56 -35.64
N ARG A 391 15.61 8.26 -35.16
CA ARG A 391 16.85 8.78 -35.78
C ARG A 391 16.98 8.33 -37.24
N TYR A 392 16.69 7.06 -37.52
CA TYR A 392 16.71 6.53 -38.88
C TYR A 392 15.62 7.14 -39.75
N PHE A 393 14.41 7.35 -39.20
CA PHE A 393 13.30 7.96 -39.91
C PHE A 393 13.65 9.39 -40.33
N PHE A 394 14.18 10.22 -39.43
CA PHE A 394 14.65 11.56 -39.77
C PHE A 394 15.76 11.52 -40.80
N TYR A 395 16.79 10.68 -40.59
CA TYR A 395 17.89 10.52 -41.55
C TYR A 395 17.39 10.19 -42.95
N LYS A 396 16.52 9.18 -43.09
CA LYS A 396 15.99 8.73 -44.38
C LYS A 396 15.22 9.84 -45.10
N ASN A 397 14.33 10.53 -44.39
CA ASN A 397 13.50 11.58 -44.98
C ASN A 397 14.31 12.83 -45.33
N VAL A 398 15.27 13.22 -44.48
CA VAL A 398 16.16 14.34 -44.74
C VAL A 398 17.08 14.03 -45.91
N ALA A 399 17.69 12.84 -45.96
CA ALA A 399 18.55 12.44 -47.07
C ALA A 399 17.81 12.47 -48.41
N PHE A 400 16.59 11.94 -48.46
CA PHE A 400 15.76 11.96 -49.67
C PHE A 400 15.37 13.37 -50.11
N THR A 401 14.97 14.22 -49.15
CA THR A 401 14.59 15.62 -49.43
C THR A 401 15.80 16.46 -49.85
N LEU A 402 16.97 16.22 -49.26
CA LEU A 402 18.22 16.91 -49.61
C LEU A 402 18.58 16.71 -51.08
N CYS A 403 18.35 15.52 -51.66
CA CYS A 403 18.56 15.31 -53.10
C CYS A 403 17.73 16.26 -53.96
N HIS A 404 16.48 16.53 -53.57
CA HIS A 404 15.59 17.44 -54.30
C HIS A 404 16.02 18.89 -54.15
N ILE A 405 16.44 19.30 -52.93
CA ILE A 405 16.99 20.64 -52.68
C ILE A 405 18.26 20.85 -53.52
N TRP A 406 19.14 19.84 -53.57
CA TRP A 406 20.38 19.90 -54.33
C TRP A 406 20.12 20.04 -55.83
N PHE A 407 19.17 19.26 -56.38
CA PHE A 407 18.73 19.40 -57.77
C PHE A 407 18.13 20.80 -58.06
N GLY A 408 17.46 21.40 -57.08
CA GLY A 408 16.92 22.76 -57.13
C GLY A 408 17.93 23.81 -57.60
N PHE A 409 19.20 23.70 -57.18
CA PHE A 409 20.27 24.62 -57.62
C PHE A 409 20.58 24.52 -59.11
N PHE A 410 20.39 23.35 -59.73
CA PHE A 410 20.67 23.13 -61.15
C PHE A 410 19.48 23.45 -62.07
N CYS A 411 18.25 23.37 -61.56
CA CYS A 411 17.03 23.65 -62.32
C CYS A 411 16.43 25.04 -62.04
N GLY A 412 17.17 25.92 -61.35
CA GLY A 412 16.74 27.28 -61.02
C GLY A 412 15.53 27.33 -60.08
N PHE A 413 15.39 26.35 -59.18
CA PHE A 413 14.24 26.20 -58.27
C PHE A 413 12.87 26.14 -58.96
N SER A 414 12.82 25.65 -60.20
CA SER A 414 11.59 25.49 -61.00
C SER A 414 10.62 24.41 -60.48
N ALA A 415 10.92 23.78 -59.34
CA ALA A 415 10.16 22.67 -58.73
C ALA A 415 9.99 21.43 -59.63
N GLN A 416 10.86 21.25 -60.62
CA GLN A 416 10.88 20.05 -61.46
C GLN A 416 11.25 18.81 -60.63
N VAL A 417 10.53 17.71 -60.82
CA VAL A 417 10.71 16.50 -60.02
C VAL A 417 11.96 15.75 -60.48
N PHE A 418 12.91 15.54 -59.57
CA PHE A 418 14.15 14.80 -59.83
C PHE A 418 13.92 13.28 -59.98
N ILE A 419 13.05 12.71 -59.13
CA ILE A 419 12.72 11.28 -59.14
C ILE A 419 11.30 11.10 -59.67
N THR A 420 11.14 10.38 -60.79
CA THR A 420 9.83 10.15 -61.39
C THR A 420 8.93 9.32 -60.48
N LYS A 421 7.65 9.70 -60.37
CA LYS A 421 6.60 8.90 -59.72
C LYS A 421 6.31 7.66 -60.58
N LYS A 422 7.12 6.62 -60.45
CA LYS A 422 6.66 5.26 -60.78
C LYS A 422 6.30 4.59 -59.46
N TRP A 423 5.00 4.40 -59.28
CA TRP A 423 4.40 3.59 -58.22
C TRP A 423 4.77 2.14 -58.39
#